data_AF-A0A8E1WHA0-F1
#
_entry.id   AF-A0A8E1WHA0-F1
#
_cell.length_a   1.000
_cell.length_b   1.000
_cell.length_c   1.000
_cell.angle_alpha   90.00
_cell.angle_beta   90.00
_cell.angle_gamma   90.00
#
_symmetry.space_group_name_H-M   'P 1'
#
loop_
_entity.id
_entity.type
_entity.pdbx_description
1 polymer ?
#
loop_
_entity_poly.entity_id
_entity_poly.type
_entity_poly.pdbx_seq_one_letter_code
_entity_poly.pdbx_strand_id
1 'polypeptide(L)'
;MMPVRASRAGFEIFRQEFEAAYLYGGLWVPVVHPFPTGRLARWHVVAEFLEEVLARGNVWFAPMEEIAAHVAKVTREGSYSPRRVAMPQYDGLVRPVSKFG
;
A
#
# COMPACT_ATOMS: atom_id res chain seq x y z
N MET A 1 -3.42 22.65 -12.96
CA MET A 1 -2.02 22.20 -12.77
C MET A 1 -1.85 21.79 -11.32
N MET A 2 -1.49 20.53 -11.01
CA MET A 2 -1.16 20.16 -9.63
C MET A 2 0.16 20.84 -9.24
N PRO A 3 0.23 21.54 -8.10
CA PRO A 3 1.45 22.23 -7.70
C PRO A 3 2.57 21.22 -7.40
N VAL A 4 3.79 21.52 -7.88
CA VAL A 4 4.99 20.76 -7.52
C VAL A 4 5.20 20.90 -6.01
N ARG A 5 5.18 19.78 -5.30
CA ARG A 5 5.48 19.74 -3.86
C ARG A 5 6.95 19.43 -3.62
N ALA A 6 7.53 20.03 -2.60
CA ALA A 6 8.86 19.66 -2.09
C ALA A 6 8.87 18.17 -1.69
N SER A 7 10.03 17.50 -1.81
CA SER A 7 10.13 16.04 -1.58
C SER A 7 9.49 15.58 -0.29
N ARG A 8 9.78 16.25 0.84
CA ARG A 8 9.23 15.91 2.16
C ARG A 8 7.72 16.13 2.23
N ALA A 9 7.22 17.28 1.75
CA ALA A 9 5.79 17.58 1.72
C ALA A 9 4.99 16.64 0.80
N GLY A 10 5.60 16.15 -0.29
CA GLY A 10 5.00 15.17 -1.17
C GLY A 10 4.92 13.76 -0.56
N PHE A 11 5.88 13.40 0.30
CA PHE A 11 5.92 12.11 0.97
C PHE A 11 5.08 12.04 2.25
N GLU A 12 4.74 13.19 2.84
CA GLU A 12 4.03 13.26 4.12
C GLU A 12 2.72 12.45 4.18
N ILE A 13 1.97 12.36 3.07
CA ILE A 13 0.76 11.53 3.00
C ILE A 13 1.09 10.04 3.21
N PHE A 14 2.17 9.54 2.60
CA PHE A 14 2.61 8.15 2.76
C PHE A 14 3.00 7.87 4.22
N ARG A 15 3.69 8.81 4.86
CA ARG A 15 4.07 8.71 6.26
C ARG A 15 2.83 8.66 7.17
N GLN A 16 1.86 9.55 6.97
CA GLN A 16 0.62 9.58 7.76
C GLN A 16 -0.21 8.30 7.62
N GLU A 17 -0.33 7.77 6.40
CA GLU A 17 -1.00 6.49 6.16
C GLU A 17 -0.29 5.32 6.85
N PHE A 18 1.05 5.32 6.84
CA PHE A 18 1.82 4.34 7.59
C PHE A 18 1.58 4.47 9.11
N GLU A 19 1.63 5.68 9.67
CA GLU A 19 1.41 5.86 11.13
C GLU A 19 0.01 5.40 11.56
N ALA A 20 -1.01 5.68 10.75
CA ALA A 20 -2.36 5.20 11.03
C ALA A 20 -2.42 3.67 10.97
N ALA A 21 -1.87 3.04 9.92
CA ALA A 21 -1.79 1.60 9.83
C ALA A 21 -1.02 0.99 11.02
N TYR A 22 0.10 1.59 11.42
CA TYR A 22 0.88 1.15 12.56
C TYR A 22 0.08 1.23 13.87
N LEU A 23 -0.60 2.36 14.12
CA LEU A 23 -1.41 2.57 15.33
C LEU A 23 -2.54 1.54 15.48
N TYR A 24 -3.16 1.15 14.37
CA TYR A 24 -4.32 0.25 14.38
C TYR A 24 -3.99 -1.21 14.01
N GLY A 25 -2.70 -1.56 13.88
CA GLY A 25 -2.28 -2.92 13.51
C GLY A 25 -2.71 -3.34 12.09
N GLY A 26 -2.73 -2.39 11.17
CA GLY A 26 -3.14 -2.55 9.77
C GLY A 26 -2.02 -2.98 8.83
N LEU A 27 -2.39 -3.12 7.56
CA LEU A 27 -1.49 -3.39 6.45
C LEU A 27 -1.33 -2.14 5.60
N TRP A 28 -0.09 -1.70 5.39
CA TRP A 28 0.24 -0.57 4.53
C TRP A 28 1.00 -1.04 3.30
N VAL A 29 0.42 -0.82 2.11
CA VAL A 29 0.98 -1.25 0.82
C VAL A 29 1.18 -0.02 -0.08
N PRO A 30 2.32 0.69 0.05
CA PRO A 30 2.59 1.85 -0.79
C PRO A 30 2.90 1.42 -2.22
N VAL A 31 2.34 2.15 -3.20
CA VAL A 31 2.73 2.01 -4.60
C VAL A 31 3.68 3.16 -4.96
N VAL A 32 4.91 2.80 -5.30
CA VAL A 32 5.95 3.75 -5.74
C VAL A 32 6.48 3.35 -7.10
N HIS A 33 7.01 4.31 -7.86
CA HIS A 33 7.55 4.07 -9.19
C HIS A 33 9.02 4.54 -9.25
N PRO A 34 9.92 3.83 -9.93
CA PRO A 34 11.33 4.21 -10.00
C PRO A 34 11.56 5.61 -10.58
N PHE A 35 10.88 5.97 -11.67
CA PHE A 35 11.05 7.26 -12.34
C PHE A 35 10.74 8.47 -11.45
N PRO A 36 9.59 8.56 -10.75
CA PRO A 36 9.29 9.68 -9.88
C PRO A 36 9.94 9.55 -8.49
N THR A 37 9.86 8.39 -7.83
CA THR A 37 10.30 8.24 -6.43
C THR A 37 11.82 8.11 -6.32
N GLY A 38 12.48 7.52 -7.32
CA GLY A 38 13.93 7.30 -7.35
C GLY A 38 14.76 8.56 -7.63
N ARG A 39 14.16 9.74 -7.81
CA ARG A 39 14.93 10.99 -7.88
C ARG A 39 15.61 11.23 -6.53
N LEU A 40 16.91 11.55 -6.54
CA LEU A 40 17.76 11.58 -5.34
C LEU A 40 17.13 12.29 -4.14
N ALA A 41 16.61 13.50 -4.30
CA ALA A 41 15.99 14.26 -3.22
C ALA A 41 14.71 13.61 -2.64
N ARG A 42 14.00 12.79 -3.41
CA ARG A 42 12.82 12.04 -2.95
C ARG A 42 13.24 10.72 -2.33
N TRP A 43 14.20 10.04 -2.94
CA TRP A 43 14.76 8.81 -2.39
C TRP A 43 15.39 9.02 -1.01
N HIS A 44 16.07 10.15 -0.79
CA HIS A 44 16.62 10.49 0.53
C HIS A 44 15.55 10.52 1.62
N VAL A 45 14.39 11.13 1.35
CA VAL A 45 13.24 11.16 2.28
C VAL A 45 12.66 9.76 2.49
N VAL A 46 12.57 8.93 1.45
CA VAL A 46 12.09 7.56 1.57
C VAL A 46 13.05 6.71 2.42
N ALA A 47 14.36 6.86 2.21
CA ALA A 47 15.38 6.12 2.97
C ALA A 47 15.33 6.48 4.47
N GLU A 48 15.29 7.77 4.82
CA GLU A 48 15.11 8.22 6.21
C GLU A 48 13.87 7.58 6.86
N PHE A 49 12.73 7.60 6.16
CA PHE A 49 11.51 6.99 6.66
C PHE A 49 11.64 5.48 6.85
N LEU A 50 12.24 4.76 5.90
CA LEU A 50 12.44 3.32 6.01
C LEU A 50 13.33 2.96 7.21
N GLU A 51 14.39 3.73 7.46
CA GLU A 51 15.25 3.58 8.63
C GLU A 51 14.47 3.77 9.95
N GLU A 52 13.62 4.79 10.04
CA GLU A 52 12.73 5.02 11.19
C GLU A 52 11.74 3.86 11.41
N VAL A 53 11.15 3.33 10.34
CA VAL A 53 10.21 2.21 10.42
C VAL A 53 10.91 0.92 10.84
N LEU A 54 12.09 0.65 10.27
CA LEU A 54 12.91 -0.50 10.64
C LEU A 54 13.32 -0.47 12.11
N ALA A 55 13.68 0.71 12.63
CA ALA A 55 14.07 0.89 14.03
C ALA A 55 12.96 0.57 15.04
N ARG A 56 11.68 0.56 14.64
CA ARG A 56 10.55 0.19 15.54
C ARG A 56 10.58 -1.28 15.95
N GLY A 57 11.18 -2.16 15.15
CA GLY A 57 11.37 -3.59 15.45
C GLY A 57 10.10 -4.46 15.44
N ASN A 58 8.90 -3.88 15.42
CA ASN A 58 7.61 -4.58 15.38
C ASN A 58 6.84 -4.34 14.07
N VAL A 59 7.56 -4.19 12.96
CA VAL A 59 7.00 -4.04 11.62
C VAL A 59 7.47 -5.19 10.73
N TRP A 60 6.53 -5.88 10.09
CA TRP A 60 6.84 -6.94 9.15
C TRP A 60 6.97 -6.38 7.73
N PHE A 61 8.21 -6.29 7.24
CA PHE A 61 8.49 -6.02 5.84
C PHE A 61 8.41 -7.33 5.04
N ALA A 62 7.52 -7.38 4.06
CA ALA A 62 7.24 -8.61 3.32
C ALA A 62 6.92 -8.33 1.85
N PRO A 63 7.34 -9.22 0.94
CA PRO A 63 6.83 -9.23 -0.41
C PRO A 63 5.37 -9.74 -0.43
N MET A 64 4.64 -9.44 -1.51
CA MET A 64 3.20 -9.71 -1.58
C MET A 64 2.87 -11.22 -1.48
N GLU A 65 3.74 -12.08 -2.00
CA GLU A 65 3.60 -13.53 -1.93
C GLU A 65 3.69 -14.07 -0.49
N GLU A 66 4.51 -13.47 0.37
CA GLU A 66 4.62 -13.87 1.78
C GLU A 66 3.37 -13.45 2.55
N ILE A 67 2.86 -12.25 2.29
CA ILE A 67 1.59 -11.77 2.87
C ILE A 67 0.45 -12.70 2.46
N ALA A 68 0.35 -13.04 1.17
CA ALA A 68 -0.68 -13.94 0.67
C ALA A 68 -0.56 -15.35 1.28
N ALA A 69 0.66 -15.89 1.37
CA ALA A 69 0.91 -17.20 1.98
C ALA A 69 0.55 -17.20 3.48
N HIS A 70 0.89 -16.14 4.21
CA HIS A 70 0.52 -15.98 5.61
C HIS A 70 -0.99 -15.97 5.79
N VAL A 71 -1.72 -15.12 5.05
CA VAL A 71 -3.19 -15.05 5.11
C VAL A 71 -3.83 -16.40 4.77
N ALA A 72 -3.32 -17.11 3.75
CA ALA A 72 -3.81 -18.44 3.39
C ALA A 72 -3.57 -19.47 4.51
N LYS A 73 -2.41 -19.42 5.18
CA LYS A 73 -2.08 -20.29 6.32
C LYS A 73 -3.04 -20.06 7.48
N VAL A 74 -3.16 -18.82 7.98
CA VAL A 74 -4.00 -18.50 9.15
C VAL A 74 -5.50 -18.72 8.87
N THR A 75 -5.92 -18.60 7.61
CA THR A 75 -7.28 -18.94 7.20
C THR A 75 -7.54 -20.44 7.23
N ARG A 76 -6.58 -21.25 6.73
CA ARG A 76 -6.68 -22.73 6.75
C ARG A 76 -6.64 -23.28 8.17
N GLU A 77 -5.85 -22.67 9.05
CA GLU A 77 -5.74 -23.03 10.48
C GLU A 77 -6.96 -22.58 11.30
N GLY A 78 -7.85 -21.76 10.72
CA GLY A 78 -9.05 -21.25 11.39
C GLY A 78 -8.77 -20.13 12.40
N SER A 79 -7.52 -19.68 12.54
CA SER A 79 -7.15 -18.59 13.45
C SER A 79 -7.57 -17.20 12.92
N TYR A 80 -7.93 -17.10 11.64
CA TYR A 80 -8.44 -15.89 11.03
C TYR A 80 -9.51 -16.20 9.97
N SER A 81 -10.61 -15.44 9.97
CA SER A 81 -11.64 -15.51 8.93
C SER A 81 -11.67 -14.20 8.15
N PRO A 82 -11.00 -14.10 6.98
CA PRO A 82 -10.96 -12.86 6.22
C PRO A 82 -12.34 -12.49 5.68
N ARG A 83 -12.62 -11.18 5.59
CA ARG A 83 -13.73 -10.68 4.79
C ARG A 83 -13.50 -11.10 3.33
N ARG A 84 -14.48 -11.77 2.74
CA ARG A 84 -14.48 -12.15 1.33
C ARG A 84 -15.41 -11.22 0.56
N VAL A 85 -14.95 -10.77 -0.60
CA VAL A 85 -15.73 -9.98 -1.55
C VAL A 85 -15.72 -10.75 -2.86
N ALA A 86 -16.91 -11.03 -3.40
CA ALA A 86 -17.02 -11.69 -4.69
C ALA A 86 -16.51 -10.75 -5.80
N MET A 87 -15.69 -11.29 -6.70
CA MET A 87 -15.18 -10.58 -7.86
C MET A 87 -15.53 -11.37 -9.14
N PRO A 88 -15.89 -10.70 -10.24
CA PRO A 88 -16.07 -9.24 -10.33
C PRO A 88 -17.29 -8.74 -9.53
N GLN A 89 -17.35 -7.44 -9.24
CA GLN A 89 -18.48 -6.81 -8.53
C GLN A 89 -19.76 -6.71 -9.38
N TYR A 90 -19.86 -7.46 -10.47
CA TYR A 90 -20.92 -7.40 -11.45
C TYR A 90 -21.27 -8.81 -11.94
N ASP A 91 -22.55 -9.05 -12.24
CA ASP A 91 -23.08 -10.38 -12.53
C ASP A 91 -22.97 -10.80 -14.01
N GLY A 92 -22.34 -9.99 -14.85
CA GLY A 92 -22.24 -10.25 -16.29
C GLY A 92 -21.30 -9.32 -17.03
N LEU A 93 -21.17 -9.53 -18.34
CA LEU A 93 -20.30 -8.72 -19.20
C LEU A 93 -20.63 -7.22 -19.11
N VAL A 94 -19.64 -6.42 -18.70
CA VAL A 94 -19.74 -4.96 -18.74
C VAL A 94 -19.61 -4.52 -20.19
N ARG A 95 -20.72 -4.05 -20.78
CA ARG A 95 -20.70 -3.46 -22.13
C ARG A 95 -20.16 -2.03 -22.08
N PRO A 96 -19.36 -1.59 -23.06
CA PRO A 96 -19.00 -0.20 -23.19
C PRO A 96 -20.27 0.67 -23.30
N VAL A 97 -20.37 1.72 -22.49
CA VAL A 97 -21.39 2.75 -22.71
C VAL A 97 -20.98 3.52 -23.97
N SER A 98 -21.85 3.62 -24.98
CA SER A 98 -21.56 4.45 -26.16
C SER A 98 -21.42 5.90 -25.69
N LYS A 99 -20.19 6.39 -25.65
CA LYS A 99 -19.97 7.84 -25.57
C LYS A 99 -20.22 8.37 -26.97
N PHE A 100 -21.02 9.42 -27.06
CA PHE A 100 -21.36 10.22 -28.25
C PHE A 100 -22.50 9.64 -29.12
N GLY A 101 -23.63 10.36 -29.09
CA GLY A 101 -24.58 10.49 -30.19
C GLY A 101 -24.53 11.93 -30.69
#